data_AF-A0AB39R2R8-F1
#
_entry.id   AF-A0AB39R2R8-F1
#
_cell.length_a   1.000
_cell.length_b   1.000
_cell.length_c   1.000
_cell.angle_alpha   90.00
_cell.angle_beta   90.00
_cell.angle_gamma   90.00
#
_symmetry.space_group_name_H-M   'P 1'
#
loop_
_entity.id
_entity.type
_entity.pdbx_description
1 polymer ?
#
loop_
_entity_poly.entity_id
_entity_poly.type
_entity_poly.pdbx_seq_one_letter_code
_entity_poly.pdbx_strand_id
1 'polypeptide(L)'
;MSAAARAVGAVLRDTPAPEPDGTRDPRARRYAQDIIGLHDRLSYRRLPLEFRGAPLSLVEDPHGALVTVTGRDSQFPSRYLKGVLGFRLAQYLRLDWISADAVHRTAAFHEPLPHSPVENIHTVTLCARSGKIRGYVGLSCSADTESLPLDSACRIPFPTEAAHRIDLLARYARPGLGTHQAFEFKRFLRDQTMPRDEQYTRVPWHLMLGIGEALLTLGDGVRVVLGDAKEHVALRHLRLVGFDLHVVEGTSPHLRESDPMAPIYRQTVVAKPFAAPVPADISWYRDVVRSYLDGTSDLASWQAVITTLAAHRGRTGHRPDPARGGTRR
;
A
#
# COMPACT_ATOMS: atom_id res chain seq x y z
N MET A 1 56.08 -22.83 28.66
CA MET A 1 56.91 -22.12 27.66
C MET A 1 55.92 -21.44 26.70
N SER A 2 55.60 -20.14 26.73
CA SER A 2 56.44 -18.93 26.71
C SER A 2 57.57 -19.06 25.69
N ALA A 3 57.77 -18.22 24.68
CA ALA A 3 57.08 -17.02 24.19
C ALA A 3 57.59 -16.74 22.78
N ALA A 4 56.79 -16.10 21.94
CA ALA A 4 57.29 -15.19 20.92
C ALA A 4 56.15 -14.21 20.59
N ALA A 5 56.15 -13.11 21.33
CA ALA A 5 55.34 -11.95 21.08
C ALA A 5 56.08 -10.95 20.18
N ARG A 6 55.29 -10.11 19.51
CA ARG A 6 55.60 -8.76 18.99
C ARG A 6 56.22 -8.66 17.59
N ALA A 7 55.38 -8.23 16.65
CA ALA A 7 55.64 -7.00 15.91
C ALA A 7 54.37 -6.13 15.97
N VAL A 8 54.48 -5.01 16.69
CA VAL A 8 53.55 -3.88 16.73
C VAL A 8 54.09 -2.86 15.74
N GLY A 9 53.26 -2.30 14.86
CA GLY A 9 53.72 -1.23 13.96
C GLY A 9 52.68 -0.72 12.96
N ALA A 10 51.78 0.13 13.46
CA ALA A 10 51.20 1.27 12.76
C ALA A 10 50.61 1.09 11.33
N VAL A 11 49.28 0.95 11.26
CA VAL A 11 48.46 1.77 10.35
C VAL A 11 47.27 2.27 11.14
N LEU A 12 47.49 3.42 11.78
CA LEU A 12 46.43 4.31 12.23
C LEU A 12 46.00 5.15 11.02
N ARG A 13 44.68 5.36 10.89
CA ARG A 13 44.00 6.36 10.05
C ARG A 13 43.75 5.97 8.59
N ASP A 14 42.64 5.28 8.39
CA ASP A 14 41.48 5.89 7.73
C ASP A 14 40.24 5.10 8.12
N THR A 15 39.80 5.31 9.36
CA THR A 15 38.39 5.09 9.68
C THR A 15 37.66 6.17 8.87
N PRO A 16 36.79 5.84 7.89
CA PRO A 16 35.94 6.86 7.32
C PRO A 16 35.26 7.53 8.50
N ALA A 17 35.30 8.86 8.52
CA ALA A 17 34.64 9.64 9.55
C ALA A 17 33.25 9.03 9.76
N PRO A 18 32.78 8.86 11.03
CA PRO A 18 31.36 8.61 11.22
C PRO A 18 30.65 9.66 10.38
N GLU A 19 29.86 9.22 9.39
CA GLU A 19 29.01 10.14 8.65
C GLU A 19 28.34 11.02 9.70
N PRO A 20 28.27 12.35 9.49
CA PRO A 20 27.65 13.20 10.47
C PRO A 20 26.29 12.58 10.74
N ASP A 21 26.10 12.12 11.98
CA ASP A 21 24.81 11.74 12.51
C ASP A 21 24.05 13.06 12.48
N GLY A 22 23.51 13.34 11.29
CA GLY A 22 23.08 14.66 10.87
C GLY A 22 22.05 15.04 11.89
N THR A 23 22.42 15.97 12.76
CA THR A 23 21.62 16.34 13.92
C THR A 23 20.26 16.74 13.38
N ARG A 24 19.29 15.81 13.46
CA ARG A 24 17.94 15.98 12.91
C ARG A 24 17.47 17.35 13.35
N ASP A 25 17.13 18.23 12.41
CA ASP A 25 16.81 19.62 12.73
C ASP A 25 15.70 19.62 13.79
N PRO A 26 15.94 20.17 15.00
CA PRO A 26 14.93 20.20 16.06
C PRO A 26 13.61 20.82 15.59
N ARG A 27 13.67 21.75 14.61
CA ARG A 27 12.50 22.34 13.97
C ARG A 27 11.76 21.33 13.10
N ALA A 28 12.48 20.51 12.32
CA ALA A 28 11.87 19.45 11.53
C ALA A 28 11.20 18.39 12.41
N ARG A 29 11.83 18.02 13.53
CA ARG A 29 11.22 17.11 14.51
C ARG A 29 9.95 17.69 15.11
N ARG A 30 9.96 18.97 15.50
CA ARG A 30 8.77 19.66 16.01
C ARG A 30 7.67 19.73 14.95
N TYR A 31 8.01 20.10 13.72
CA TYR A 31 7.06 20.15 12.61
C TYR A 31 6.40 18.80 12.35
N ALA A 32 7.18 17.71 12.36
CA ALA A 32 6.63 16.36 12.26
C ALA A 32 5.68 16.02 13.40
N GLN A 33 6.03 16.37 14.65
CA GLN A 33 5.16 16.19 15.82
C GLN A 33 3.86 16.99 15.71
N ASP A 34 3.91 18.22 15.19
CA ASP A 34 2.75 19.07 14.99
C ASP A 34 1.79 18.47 13.93
N ILE A 35 2.31 17.94 12.82
CA ILE A 35 1.52 17.19 11.82
C ILE A 35 0.86 15.96 12.45
N ILE A 36 1.64 15.17 13.19
CA ILE A 36 1.13 13.98 13.88
C ILE A 36 0.01 14.35 14.85
N GLY A 37 0.22 15.37 15.68
CA GLY A 37 -0.75 15.85 16.66
C GLY A 37 -2.00 16.44 16.02
N LEU A 38 -1.88 17.12 14.87
CA LEU A 38 -3.03 17.57 14.09
C LEU A 38 -3.90 16.38 13.68
N HIS A 39 -3.33 15.36 13.04
CA HIS A 39 -4.08 14.20 12.55
C HIS A 39 -4.65 13.30 13.66
N ASP A 40 -4.11 13.39 14.89
CA ASP A 40 -4.73 12.74 16.05
C ASP A 40 -6.04 13.38 16.50
N ARG A 41 -6.22 14.67 16.22
CA ARG A 41 -7.39 15.46 16.64
C ARG A 41 -8.45 15.61 15.55
N LEU A 42 -8.10 15.38 14.28
CA LEU A 42 -9.04 15.51 13.17
C LEU A 42 -10.12 14.42 13.19
N SER A 43 -11.35 14.84 12.87
CA SER A 43 -12.49 13.96 12.69
C SER A 43 -13.02 14.06 11.26
N TYR A 44 -13.30 12.89 10.68
CA TYR A 44 -13.81 12.71 9.33
C TYR A 44 -15.23 12.12 9.37
N ARG A 45 -15.96 12.24 10.49
CA ARG A 45 -17.28 11.60 10.68
C ARG A 45 -18.28 11.95 9.57
N ARG A 46 -18.20 13.17 9.03
CA ARG A 46 -19.09 13.65 7.95
C ARG A 46 -18.66 13.21 6.54
N LEU A 47 -17.50 12.59 6.37
CA LEU A 47 -16.99 12.18 5.06
C LEU A 47 -17.98 11.31 4.27
N PRO A 48 -18.61 10.25 4.83
CA PRO A 48 -19.55 9.44 4.07
C PRO A 48 -20.76 10.22 3.54
N LEU A 49 -21.23 11.23 4.30
CA LEU A 49 -22.38 12.06 3.94
C LEU A 49 -22.04 13.16 2.92
N GLU A 50 -20.78 13.55 2.85
CA GLU A 50 -20.30 14.62 1.97
C GLU A 50 -19.57 14.07 0.73
N PHE A 51 -19.59 12.75 0.58
CA PHE A 51 -19.07 12.05 -0.59
C PHE A 51 -19.83 12.50 -1.84
N ARG A 52 -19.11 12.76 -2.94
CA ARG A 52 -19.73 13.21 -4.19
C ARG A 52 -20.12 11.99 -5.03
N GLY A 53 -21.41 11.90 -5.31
CA GLY A 53 -21.98 10.76 -6.04
C GLY A 53 -21.95 9.46 -5.24
N ALA A 54 -22.30 8.36 -5.90
CA ALA A 54 -22.27 7.04 -5.27
C ALA A 54 -20.81 6.57 -5.08
N PRO A 55 -20.40 6.14 -3.87
CA PRO A 55 -19.08 5.58 -3.65
C PRO A 55 -18.90 4.27 -4.43
N LEU A 56 -17.64 3.91 -4.73
CA LEU A 56 -17.32 2.60 -5.31
C LEU A 56 -17.64 1.46 -4.34
N SER A 57 -17.55 1.74 -3.03
CA SER A 57 -17.97 0.87 -1.94
C SER A 57 -18.24 1.70 -0.69
N LEU A 58 -19.29 1.31 0.05
CA LEU A 58 -19.59 1.79 1.39
C LEU A 58 -19.91 0.57 2.25
N VAL A 59 -19.04 0.30 3.23
CA VAL A 59 -19.16 -0.83 4.14
C VAL A 59 -19.38 -0.30 5.55
N GLU A 60 -20.53 -0.61 6.12
CA GLU A 60 -20.85 -0.30 7.52
C GLU A 60 -20.67 -1.57 8.35
N ASP A 61 -19.93 -1.48 9.45
CA ASP A 61 -19.82 -2.58 10.42
C ASP A 61 -21.18 -2.76 11.11
N PRO A 62 -21.79 -3.96 11.11
CA PRO A 62 -23.08 -4.17 11.79
C PRO A 62 -23.05 -3.90 13.29
N HIS A 63 -21.87 -3.95 13.91
CA HIS A 63 -21.67 -3.55 15.30
C HIS A 63 -21.54 -2.03 15.50
N GLY A 64 -21.68 -1.24 14.43
CA GLY A 64 -21.63 0.22 14.43
C GLY A 64 -20.26 0.80 14.80
N ALA A 65 -19.19 -0.01 14.75
CA ALA A 65 -17.86 0.39 15.21
C ALA A 65 -17.04 1.11 14.11
N LEU A 66 -17.16 0.65 12.87
CA LEU A 66 -16.37 1.08 11.72
C LEU A 66 -17.26 1.43 10.53
N VAL A 67 -16.84 2.40 9.73
CA VAL A 67 -17.41 2.71 8.41
C VAL A 67 -16.26 2.81 7.43
N THR A 68 -16.33 2.09 6.31
CA THR A 68 -15.30 2.13 5.27
C THR A 68 -15.89 2.67 3.99
N VAL A 69 -15.25 3.68 3.42
CA VAL A 69 -15.64 4.30 2.16
C VAL A 69 -14.51 4.11 1.13
N THR A 70 -14.89 3.69 -0.07
CA THR A 70 -13.99 3.61 -1.23
C THR A 70 -14.49 4.49 -2.36
N GLY A 71 -13.61 5.28 -2.97
CA GLY A 71 -13.93 5.98 -4.21
C GLY A 71 -12.73 6.65 -4.86
N ARG A 72 -13.00 7.35 -5.96
CA ARG A 72 -12.00 8.06 -6.77
C ARG A 72 -11.65 9.42 -6.18
N ASP A 73 -10.48 9.96 -6.55
CA ASP A 73 -10.01 11.31 -6.18
C ASP A 73 -11.13 12.38 -6.17
N SER A 74 -11.85 12.52 -7.30
CA SER A 74 -12.91 13.52 -7.51
C SER A 74 -14.12 13.37 -6.60
N GLN A 75 -14.33 12.15 -6.07
CA GLN A 75 -15.47 11.86 -5.21
C GLN A 75 -15.25 12.34 -3.77
N PHE A 76 -13.99 12.48 -3.35
CA PHE A 76 -13.66 13.08 -2.07
C PHE A 76 -13.69 14.62 -2.18
N PRO A 77 -14.47 15.33 -1.34
CA PRO A 77 -14.29 16.76 -1.19
C PRO A 77 -12.83 17.09 -0.88
N SER A 78 -12.28 18.14 -1.49
CA SER A 78 -10.84 18.43 -1.45
C SER A 78 -10.26 18.52 -0.04
N ARG A 79 -11.04 18.99 0.96
CA ARG A 79 -10.63 19.01 2.38
C ARG A 79 -10.38 17.60 2.93
N TYR A 80 -11.21 16.63 2.58
CA TYR A 80 -11.09 15.27 3.07
C TYR A 80 -10.00 14.52 2.35
N LEU A 81 -9.85 14.71 1.04
CA LEU A 81 -8.74 14.13 0.30
C LEU A 81 -7.40 14.59 0.87
N LYS A 82 -7.22 15.91 1.06
CA LYS A 82 -6.04 16.47 1.75
C LYS A 82 -5.86 15.89 3.14
N GLY A 83 -6.95 15.77 3.91
CA GLY A 83 -6.90 15.18 5.24
C GLY A 83 -6.52 13.70 5.25
N VAL A 84 -6.94 12.91 4.27
CA VAL A 84 -6.56 11.48 4.10
C VAL A 84 -5.09 11.36 3.73
N LEU A 85 -4.61 12.21 2.82
CA LEU A 85 -3.20 12.29 2.45
C LEU A 85 -2.30 12.77 3.60
N GLY A 86 -2.80 13.69 4.42
CA GLY A 86 -2.14 14.12 5.65
C GLY A 86 -2.12 13.01 6.71
N PHE A 87 -3.18 12.20 6.82
CA PHE A 87 -3.17 11.02 7.69
C PHE A 87 -2.06 10.04 7.29
N ARG A 88 -1.92 9.76 5.99
CA ARG A 88 -0.84 8.89 5.48
C ARG A 88 0.54 9.46 5.83
N LEU A 89 0.76 10.75 5.58
CA LEU A 89 1.99 11.45 5.94
C LEU A 89 2.30 11.33 7.44
N ALA A 90 1.30 11.55 8.30
CA ALA A 90 1.44 11.42 9.75
C ALA A 90 1.83 10.00 10.17
N GLN A 91 1.24 8.97 9.55
CA GLN A 91 1.66 7.58 9.83
C GLN A 91 3.09 7.30 9.37
N TYR A 92 3.54 7.86 8.25
CA TYR A 92 4.93 7.72 7.80
C TYR A 92 5.93 8.42 8.70
N LEU A 93 5.60 9.61 9.19
CA LEU A 93 6.43 10.31 10.17
C LEU A 93 6.55 9.52 11.48
N ARG A 94 5.45 8.92 11.97
CA ARG A 94 5.48 8.05 13.16
C ARG A 94 6.37 6.82 13.00
N LEU A 95 6.46 6.30 11.79
CA LEU A 95 7.20 5.08 11.48
C LEU A 95 8.64 5.35 11.03
N ASP A 96 9.06 6.62 10.96
CA ASP A 96 10.31 7.06 10.33
C ASP A 96 10.47 6.57 8.88
N TRP A 97 9.36 6.41 8.14
CA TRP A 97 9.35 5.96 6.73
C TRP A 97 9.46 7.11 5.73
N ILE A 98 9.40 8.35 6.21
CA ILE A 98 9.56 9.57 5.42
C ILE A 98 10.49 10.54 6.17
N SER A 99 11.29 11.32 5.43
CA SER A 99 12.22 12.28 6.00
C SER A 99 11.49 13.48 6.59
N ALA A 100 11.56 13.66 7.91
CA ALA A 100 11.02 14.83 8.59
C ALA A 100 11.65 16.14 8.09
N ASP A 101 12.95 16.13 7.79
CA ASP A 101 13.66 17.30 7.25
C ASP A 101 13.15 17.68 5.85
N ALA A 102 12.91 16.70 4.97
CA ALA A 102 12.36 16.96 3.65
C ALA A 102 10.93 17.52 3.73
N VAL A 103 10.11 16.95 4.62
CA VAL A 103 8.74 17.41 4.89
C VAL A 103 8.74 18.84 5.44
N HIS A 104 9.62 19.16 6.38
CA HIS A 104 9.78 20.50 6.94
C HIS A 104 10.26 21.52 5.90
N ARG A 105 11.30 21.21 5.13
CA ARG A 105 11.83 22.12 4.09
C ARG A 105 10.81 22.47 3.01
N THR A 106 9.92 21.54 2.69
CA THR A 106 8.87 21.73 1.67
C THR A 106 7.56 22.25 2.25
N ALA A 107 7.49 22.45 3.58
CA ALA A 107 6.26 22.77 4.32
C ALA A 107 5.10 21.82 3.95
N ALA A 108 5.40 20.55 3.69
CA ALA A 108 4.40 19.56 3.30
C ALA A 108 3.55 19.15 4.49
N PHE A 109 2.23 19.30 4.38
CA PHE A 109 1.25 18.86 5.39
C PHE A 109 0.36 17.71 4.90
N HIS A 110 0.57 17.26 3.66
CA HIS A 110 0.00 16.04 3.09
C HIS A 110 0.90 15.49 1.98
N GLU A 111 0.76 14.21 1.63
CA GLU A 111 1.40 13.65 0.43
C GLU A 111 0.89 14.36 -0.85
N PRO A 112 1.73 14.54 -1.89
CA PRO A 112 1.30 15.15 -3.15
C PRO A 112 0.29 14.25 -3.88
N LEU A 113 -0.67 14.87 -4.54
CA LEU A 113 -1.57 14.19 -5.49
C LEU A 113 -0.91 14.21 -6.88
N PRO A 114 -0.60 13.04 -7.47
CA PRO A 114 -0.26 13.01 -8.88
C PRO A 114 -1.47 13.46 -9.70
N HIS A 115 -1.24 14.32 -10.69
CA HIS A 115 -2.25 14.61 -11.70
C HIS A 115 -2.12 13.54 -12.77
N SER A 116 -3.18 12.76 -12.97
CA SER A 116 -3.27 11.73 -14.01
C SER A 116 -4.66 11.82 -14.67
N PRO A 117 -4.79 11.47 -15.96
CA PRO A 117 -6.10 11.32 -16.62
C PRO A 117 -6.97 10.25 -15.96
N VAL A 118 -6.37 9.27 -15.29
CA VAL A 118 -7.05 8.24 -14.49
C VAL A 118 -6.97 8.63 -13.03
N GLU A 119 -8.03 8.40 -12.28
CA GLU A 119 -8.09 8.76 -10.87
C GLU A 119 -7.52 7.66 -9.98
N ASN A 120 -6.85 8.06 -8.90
CA ASN A 120 -6.52 7.14 -7.82
C ASN A 120 -7.81 6.71 -7.11
N ILE A 121 -7.76 5.52 -6.51
CA ILE A 121 -8.84 5.01 -5.67
C ILE A 121 -8.36 4.98 -4.22
N HIS A 122 -9.15 5.53 -3.32
CA HIS A 122 -8.86 5.59 -1.90
C HIS A 122 -9.89 4.77 -1.14
N THR A 123 -9.42 3.85 -0.31
CA THR A 123 -10.25 3.13 0.68
C THR A 123 -9.86 3.60 2.06
N VAL A 124 -10.82 4.14 2.81
CA VAL A 124 -10.61 4.74 4.13
C VAL A 124 -11.55 4.11 5.13
N THR A 125 -11.01 3.49 6.18
CA THR A 125 -11.80 3.00 7.32
C THR A 125 -11.79 4.04 8.43
N LEU A 126 -12.97 4.44 8.88
CA LEU A 126 -13.22 5.39 9.95
C LEU A 126 -13.78 4.67 11.17
N CYS A 127 -13.42 5.13 12.37
CA CYS A 127 -14.23 4.82 13.55
C CYS A 127 -15.56 5.57 13.44
N ALA A 128 -16.68 4.85 13.44
CA ALA A 128 -18.00 5.43 13.28
C ALA A 128 -18.29 6.46 14.39
N ARG A 129 -17.88 6.13 15.63
CA ARG A 129 -18.05 7.01 16.78
C ARG A 129 -17.17 8.24 16.71
N SER A 130 -15.86 8.15 16.50
CA SER A 130 -15.01 9.37 16.59
C SER A 130 -14.81 10.09 15.25
N GLY A 131 -15.09 9.42 14.14
CA GLY A 131 -14.68 9.86 12.80
C GLY A 131 -13.17 9.80 12.56
N LYS A 132 -12.37 9.28 13.49
CA LYS A 132 -10.92 9.15 13.29
C LYS A 132 -10.64 8.07 12.23
N ILE A 133 -9.72 8.34 11.31
CA ILE A 133 -9.23 7.33 10.35
C ILE A 133 -8.50 6.23 11.12
N ARG A 134 -8.91 4.98 10.91
CA ARG A 134 -8.29 3.78 11.49
C ARG A 134 -7.45 3.00 10.50
N GLY A 135 -7.79 3.08 9.21
CA GLY A 135 -7.08 2.39 8.16
C GLY A 135 -7.15 3.11 6.82
N TYR A 136 -6.16 2.85 5.98
CA TYR A 136 -6.09 3.35 4.62
C TYR A 136 -5.43 2.30 3.71
N VAL A 137 -5.93 2.19 2.49
CA VAL A 137 -5.23 1.57 1.35
C VAL A 137 -5.61 2.32 0.08
N GLY A 138 -4.68 2.47 -0.85
CA GLY A 138 -4.93 3.11 -2.14
C GLY A 138 -4.56 2.22 -3.32
N LEU A 139 -5.26 2.44 -4.44
CA LEU A 139 -4.84 1.99 -5.76
C LEU A 139 -4.40 3.24 -6.54
N SER A 140 -3.11 3.31 -6.86
CA SER A 140 -2.56 4.41 -7.65
C SER A 140 -2.58 4.07 -9.13
N CYS A 141 -3.08 5.00 -9.94
CA CYS A 141 -3.15 4.87 -11.39
C CYS A 141 -1.78 5.09 -12.06
N SER A 142 -1.71 4.81 -13.37
CA SER A 142 -0.57 5.22 -14.20
C SER A 142 -0.45 6.75 -14.28
N ALA A 143 0.77 7.24 -14.43
CA ALA A 143 1.07 8.63 -14.73
C ALA A 143 1.00 8.95 -16.23
N ASP A 144 0.76 7.96 -17.09
CA ASP A 144 0.65 8.17 -18.53
C ASP A 144 -0.58 9.02 -18.89
N THR A 145 -0.38 10.02 -19.74
CA THR A 145 -1.46 10.87 -20.29
C THR A 145 -2.44 10.09 -21.16
N GLU A 146 -1.98 9.00 -21.80
CA GLU A 146 -2.79 8.11 -22.63
C GLU A 146 -2.55 6.66 -22.18
N SER A 147 -3.53 5.78 -22.45
CA SER A 147 -3.36 4.36 -22.14
C SER A 147 -2.39 3.73 -23.13
N LEU A 148 -1.21 3.35 -22.65
CA LEU A 148 -0.18 2.71 -23.47
C LEU A 148 -0.23 1.18 -23.28
N PRO A 149 0.23 0.38 -24.26
CA PRO A 149 0.46 -1.04 -24.05
C PRO A 149 1.38 -1.30 -22.85
N LEU A 150 1.14 -2.37 -22.10
CA LEU A 150 1.91 -2.67 -20.88
C LEU A 150 3.40 -2.98 -21.12
N ASP A 151 3.76 -3.36 -22.34
CA ASP A 151 5.13 -3.62 -22.80
C ASP A 151 5.74 -2.43 -23.57
N SER A 152 5.03 -1.30 -23.66
CA SER A 152 5.53 -0.10 -24.31
C SER A 152 6.75 0.45 -23.57
N ALA A 153 7.87 0.62 -24.28
CA ALA A 153 9.07 1.27 -23.73
C ALA A 153 8.86 2.76 -23.39
N CYS A 154 7.79 3.37 -23.91
CA CYS A 154 7.47 4.77 -23.66
C CYS A 154 6.57 5.00 -22.44
N ARG A 155 6.06 3.94 -21.80
CA ARG A 155 5.24 4.08 -20.60
C ARG A 155 6.04 4.63 -19.43
N ILE A 156 5.41 5.46 -18.63
CA ILE A 156 5.99 5.94 -17.38
C ILE A 156 5.93 4.77 -16.38
N PRO A 157 7.08 4.36 -15.79
CA PRO A 157 7.08 3.28 -14.82
C PRO A 157 6.29 3.66 -13.58
N PHE A 158 5.57 2.70 -13.00
CA PHE A 158 4.97 2.90 -11.69
C PHE A 158 6.06 3.11 -10.63
N PRO A 159 5.79 3.86 -9.53
CA PRO A 159 6.79 4.08 -8.49
C PRO A 159 7.51 2.82 -7.97
N THR A 160 6.82 1.69 -7.81
CA THR A 160 7.49 0.41 -7.51
C THR A 160 8.51 0.02 -8.59
N GLU A 161 8.12 0.05 -9.87
CA GLU A 161 9.00 -0.29 -10.98
C GLU A 161 10.22 0.64 -11.04
N ALA A 162 10.00 1.94 -10.84
CA ALA A 162 11.07 2.94 -10.80
C ALA A 162 12.03 2.72 -9.63
N ALA A 163 11.51 2.45 -8.42
CA ALA A 163 12.31 2.21 -7.23
C ALA A 163 13.15 0.93 -7.35
N HIS A 164 12.57 -0.12 -7.92
CA HIS A 164 13.22 -1.43 -8.09
C HIS A 164 14.01 -1.56 -9.39
N ARG A 165 13.87 -0.62 -10.33
CA ARG A 165 14.46 -0.62 -11.69
C ARG A 165 14.13 -1.89 -12.48
N ILE A 166 12.86 -2.25 -12.51
CA ILE A 166 12.35 -3.45 -13.19
C ILE A 166 11.09 -3.13 -13.99
N ASP A 167 10.76 -4.02 -14.94
CA ASP A 167 9.47 -4.06 -15.59
C ASP A 167 8.61 -5.17 -14.96
N LEU A 168 7.48 -4.81 -14.35
CA LEU A 168 6.53 -5.75 -13.76
C LEU A 168 5.38 -6.12 -14.71
N LEU A 169 5.13 -5.30 -15.73
CA LEU A 169 3.87 -5.30 -16.49
C LEU A 169 3.98 -5.91 -17.88
N ALA A 170 5.15 -5.89 -18.52
CA ALA A 170 5.36 -6.40 -19.88
C ALA A 170 4.87 -7.85 -20.04
N ARG A 171 5.04 -8.69 -19.01
CA ARG A 171 4.58 -10.09 -19.02
C ARG A 171 3.06 -10.27 -19.11
N TYR A 172 2.29 -9.22 -18.84
CA TYR A 172 0.83 -9.21 -18.90
C TYR A 172 0.33 -8.49 -20.15
N ALA A 173 1.21 -7.97 -21.01
CA ALA A 173 0.84 -7.27 -22.22
C ALA A 173 0.02 -8.17 -23.15
N ARG A 174 -1.10 -7.64 -23.63
CA ARG A 174 -2.00 -8.28 -24.60
C ARG A 174 -2.90 -7.21 -25.22
N PRO A 175 -3.47 -7.45 -26.42
CA PRO A 175 -4.40 -6.51 -27.04
C PRO A 175 -5.54 -6.10 -26.10
N GLY A 176 -5.83 -4.79 -26.06
CA GLY A 176 -6.89 -4.22 -25.22
C GLY A 176 -6.57 -4.08 -23.74
N LEU A 177 -5.35 -4.42 -23.29
CA LEU A 177 -4.87 -4.15 -21.94
C LEU A 177 -3.77 -3.09 -21.95
N GLY A 178 -4.06 -1.94 -21.36
CA GLY A 178 -3.14 -0.81 -21.29
C GLY A 178 -2.88 -0.31 -19.86
N THR A 179 -1.99 0.67 -19.74
CA THR A 179 -1.51 1.21 -18.46
C THR A 179 -2.60 1.84 -17.61
N HIS A 180 -3.70 2.31 -18.22
CA HIS A 180 -4.86 2.84 -17.49
C HIS A 180 -5.70 1.76 -16.79
N GLN A 181 -5.44 0.48 -17.05
CA GLN A 181 -6.07 -0.67 -16.37
C GLN A 181 -5.13 -1.37 -15.39
N ALA A 182 -3.91 -0.84 -15.22
CA ALA A 182 -2.94 -1.28 -14.23
C ALA A 182 -2.95 -0.32 -13.04
N PHE A 183 -3.02 -0.86 -11.83
CA PHE A 183 -3.06 -0.06 -10.60
C PHE A 183 -2.09 -0.56 -9.55
N GLU A 184 -1.35 0.35 -8.95
CA GLU A 184 -0.41 0.03 -7.89
C GLU A 184 -1.11 0.03 -6.52
N PHE A 185 -1.16 -1.14 -5.87
CA PHE A 185 -1.51 -1.25 -4.46
C PHE A 185 -0.48 -0.51 -3.62
N LYS A 186 -0.91 0.52 -2.91
CA LYS A 186 -0.03 1.27 -2.02
C LYS A 186 -0.62 1.50 -0.66
N ARG A 187 0.31 1.78 0.26
CA ARG A 187 0.05 2.44 1.53
C ARG A 187 -0.95 1.68 2.40
N PHE A 188 -0.82 0.35 2.50
CA PHE A 188 -1.64 -0.44 3.43
C PHE A 188 -1.30 -0.06 4.88
N LEU A 189 -2.04 0.89 5.42
CA LEU A 189 -1.75 1.59 6.66
C LEU A 189 -2.87 1.37 7.66
N ARG A 190 -2.47 1.24 8.92
CA ARG A 190 -3.35 1.34 10.08
C ARG A 190 -2.87 2.48 10.96
N ASP A 191 -3.79 3.12 11.66
CA ASP A 191 -3.48 4.06 12.74
C ASP A 191 -2.60 3.39 13.79
N GLN A 192 -1.35 3.86 13.93
CA GLN A 192 -0.38 3.30 14.88
C GLN A 192 -0.77 3.56 16.34
N THR A 193 -1.70 4.47 16.62
CA THR A 193 -2.21 4.75 17.98
C THR A 193 -3.40 3.88 18.38
N MET A 194 -3.88 3.03 17.48
CA MET A 194 -5.06 2.24 17.71
C MET A 194 -4.80 1.19 18.82
N PRO A 195 -5.68 1.08 19.84
CA PRO A 195 -5.62 0.01 20.82
C PRO A 195 -5.67 -1.37 20.13
N ARG A 196 -5.05 -2.39 20.74
CA ARG A 196 -5.04 -3.76 20.21
C ARG A 196 -6.30 -4.53 20.60
N ASP A 197 -7.45 -3.99 20.22
CA ASP A 197 -8.77 -4.56 20.47
C ASP A 197 -9.34 -5.27 19.23
N GLU A 198 -10.63 -5.60 19.25
CA GLU A 198 -11.28 -6.25 18.12
C GLU A 198 -11.20 -5.41 16.83
N GLN A 199 -11.41 -4.09 16.92
CA GLN A 199 -11.35 -3.21 15.76
C GLN A 199 -9.95 -3.27 15.11
N TYR A 200 -8.89 -3.39 15.90
CA TYR A 200 -7.51 -3.51 15.41
C TYR A 200 -7.32 -4.67 14.43
N THR A 201 -8.04 -5.78 14.68
CA THR A 201 -8.02 -6.98 13.85
C THR A 201 -8.97 -6.90 12.66
N ARG A 202 -10.09 -6.16 12.80
CA ARG A 202 -11.12 -5.99 11.76
C ARG A 202 -10.73 -4.97 10.68
N VAL A 203 -9.99 -3.91 11.03
CA VAL A 203 -9.63 -2.82 10.08
C VAL A 203 -9.00 -3.35 8.78
N PRO A 204 -7.98 -4.23 8.79
CA PRO A 204 -7.44 -4.78 7.55
C PRO A 204 -8.50 -5.47 6.67
N TRP A 205 -9.44 -6.20 7.27
CA TRP A 205 -10.51 -6.89 6.53
C TRP A 205 -11.51 -5.92 5.93
N HIS A 206 -11.86 -4.84 6.64
CA HIS A 206 -12.67 -3.77 6.07
C HIS A 206 -11.99 -3.10 4.87
N LEU A 207 -10.67 -2.83 4.95
CA LEU A 207 -9.91 -2.28 3.83
C LEU A 207 -9.90 -3.24 2.63
N MET A 208 -9.68 -4.54 2.87
CA MET A 208 -9.70 -5.55 1.82
C MET A 208 -11.09 -5.71 1.18
N LEU A 209 -12.15 -5.66 2.00
CA LEU A 209 -13.54 -5.69 1.51
C LEU A 209 -13.86 -4.47 0.65
N GLY A 210 -13.52 -3.28 1.12
CA GLY A 210 -13.73 -2.02 0.39
C GLY A 210 -12.98 -1.97 -0.94
N ILE A 211 -11.78 -2.56 -1.02
CA ILE A 211 -11.05 -2.73 -2.28
C ILE A 211 -11.70 -3.78 -3.16
N GLY A 212 -12.06 -4.95 -2.62
CA GLY A 212 -12.68 -6.03 -3.40
C GLY A 212 -13.99 -5.57 -4.06
N GLU A 213 -14.82 -4.82 -3.34
CA GLU A 213 -16.03 -4.22 -3.89
C GLU A 213 -15.75 -3.15 -4.93
N ALA A 214 -14.73 -2.31 -4.72
CA ALA A 214 -14.34 -1.33 -5.72
C ALA A 214 -13.84 -1.99 -7.01
N LEU A 215 -13.04 -3.05 -6.91
CA LEU A 215 -12.57 -3.81 -8.08
C LEU A 215 -13.74 -4.44 -8.85
N LEU A 216 -14.74 -5.00 -8.15
CA LEU A 216 -15.97 -5.51 -8.78
C LEU A 216 -16.76 -4.39 -9.47
N THR A 217 -16.94 -3.25 -8.82
CA THR A 217 -17.65 -2.08 -9.39
C THR A 217 -16.93 -1.51 -10.61
N LEU A 218 -15.59 -1.52 -10.61
CA LEU A 218 -14.77 -1.02 -11.71
C LEU A 218 -14.70 -2.01 -12.89
N GLY A 219 -14.93 -3.31 -12.64
CA GLY A 219 -14.92 -4.35 -13.66
C GLY A 219 -13.65 -4.31 -14.51
N ASP A 220 -13.80 -4.16 -15.82
CA ASP A 220 -12.67 -4.13 -16.75
C ASP A 220 -11.78 -2.87 -16.66
N GLY A 221 -12.16 -1.89 -15.84
CA GLY A 221 -11.36 -0.70 -15.53
C GLY A 221 -10.10 -1.01 -14.71
N VAL A 222 -10.03 -2.16 -14.01
CA VAL A 222 -8.83 -2.62 -13.30
C VAL A 222 -8.59 -4.09 -13.62
N ARG A 223 -7.49 -4.40 -14.30
CA ARG A 223 -7.19 -5.75 -14.78
C ARG A 223 -5.92 -6.33 -14.19
N VAL A 224 -4.96 -5.48 -13.88
CA VAL A 224 -3.68 -5.86 -13.30
C VAL A 224 -3.42 -4.96 -12.10
N VAL A 225 -2.93 -5.56 -11.03
CA VAL A 225 -2.42 -4.84 -9.87
C VAL A 225 -0.94 -5.10 -9.68
N LEU A 226 -0.23 -4.12 -9.16
CA LEU A 226 1.19 -4.22 -8.85
C LEU A 226 1.52 -3.48 -7.55
N GLY A 227 2.77 -3.56 -7.10
CA GLY A 227 3.26 -2.80 -5.96
C GLY A 227 4.45 -3.49 -5.32
N ASP A 228 4.88 -2.97 -4.17
CA ASP A 228 5.88 -3.59 -3.33
C ASP A 228 5.36 -3.78 -1.91
N ALA A 229 5.72 -4.90 -1.30
CA ALA A 229 5.31 -5.18 0.07
C ALA A 229 6.26 -6.14 0.77
N LYS A 230 6.28 -6.05 2.09
CA LYS A 230 6.92 -7.04 2.95
C LYS A 230 6.13 -8.35 2.91
N GLU A 231 6.82 -9.47 2.80
CA GLU A 231 6.22 -10.79 2.61
C GLU A 231 5.27 -11.21 3.74
N HIS A 232 5.65 -10.96 4.99
CA HIS A 232 4.84 -11.30 6.16
C HIS A 232 3.73 -10.29 6.47
N VAL A 233 3.53 -9.27 5.63
CA VAL A 233 2.54 -8.20 5.85
C VAL A 233 1.52 -8.20 4.72
N ALA A 234 1.64 -7.30 3.73
CA ALA A 234 0.58 -7.09 2.75
C ALA A 234 0.52 -8.20 1.67
N LEU A 235 1.65 -8.81 1.28
CA LEU A 235 1.65 -9.91 0.30
C LEU A 235 0.81 -11.10 0.78
N ARG A 236 0.86 -11.41 2.07
CA ARG A 236 0.01 -12.45 2.67
C ARG A 236 -1.48 -12.14 2.50
N HIS A 237 -1.90 -10.92 2.77
CA HIS A 237 -3.32 -10.52 2.65
C HIS A 237 -3.79 -10.56 1.19
N LEU A 238 -2.98 -10.06 0.26
CA LEU A 238 -3.28 -10.12 -1.17
C LEU A 238 -3.40 -11.56 -1.68
N ARG A 239 -2.47 -12.44 -1.27
CA ARG A 239 -2.54 -13.88 -1.56
C ARG A 239 -3.79 -14.53 -0.98
N LEU A 240 -4.21 -14.13 0.23
CA LEU A 240 -5.41 -14.67 0.87
C LEU A 240 -6.69 -14.27 0.13
N VAL A 241 -6.74 -13.09 -0.47
CA VAL A 241 -7.89 -12.65 -1.28
C VAL A 241 -7.77 -13.04 -2.77
N GLY A 242 -6.96 -14.06 -3.06
CA GLY A 242 -6.96 -14.73 -4.36
C GLY A 242 -5.95 -14.23 -5.38
N PHE A 243 -5.19 -13.17 -5.10
CA PHE A 243 -4.18 -12.72 -6.05
C PHE A 243 -3.05 -13.74 -6.17
N ASP A 244 -2.84 -14.23 -7.39
CA ASP A 244 -1.68 -15.05 -7.74
C ASP A 244 -0.47 -14.15 -8.04
N LEU A 245 0.21 -13.75 -6.97
CA LEU A 245 1.29 -12.77 -7.02
C LEU A 245 2.54 -13.34 -7.71
N HIS A 246 2.89 -12.77 -8.85
CA HIS A 246 4.25 -12.88 -9.38
C HIS A 246 5.16 -11.91 -8.61
N VAL A 247 5.94 -12.45 -7.68
CA VAL A 247 6.93 -11.70 -6.89
C VAL A 247 8.29 -11.79 -7.57
N VAL A 248 8.96 -10.65 -7.75
CA VAL A 248 10.32 -10.61 -8.27
C VAL A 248 11.29 -10.54 -7.10
N GLU A 249 12.17 -11.53 -7.02
CA GLU A 249 13.16 -11.65 -5.94
C GLU A 249 14.50 -10.99 -6.30
N GLY A 250 15.32 -10.68 -5.29
CA GLY A 250 16.69 -10.22 -5.50
C GLY A 250 16.86 -8.77 -5.97
N THR A 251 15.81 -7.94 -5.87
CA THR A 251 15.89 -6.51 -6.17
C THR A 251 16.36 -5.69 -4.97
N SER A 252 17.05 -4.58 -5.22
CA SER A 252 17.46 -3.61 -4.20
C SER A 252 16.81 -2.25 -4.49
N PRO A 253 15.63 -1.96 -3.90
CA PRO A 253 14.94 -0.71 -4.17
C PRO A 253 15.78 0.48 -3.71
N HIS A 254 15.80 1.53 -4.52
CA HIS A 254 16.55 2.74 -4.23
C HIS A 254 15.79 3.97 -4.71
N LEU A 255 15.67 4.94 -3.81
CA LEU A 255 15.22 6.30 -4.13
C LEU A 255 16.39 7.26 -3.91
N ARG A 256 16.40 8.36 -4.66
CA ARG A 256 17.37 9.44 -4.45
C ARG A 256 17.28 9.95 -3.02
N GLU A 257 18.38 10.37 -2.42
CA GLU A 257 18.38 10.88 -1.04
C GLU A 257 17.52 12.13 -0.83
N SER A 258 17.31 12.90 -1.89
CA SER A 258 16.42 14.05 -1.89
C SER A 258 14.93 13.67 -1.91
N ASP A 259 14.59 12.42 -2.21
CA ASP A 259 13.23 11.92 -2.15
C ASP A 259 12.79 11.80 -0.69
N PRO A 260 11.69 12.47 -0.27
CA PRO A 260 11.19 12.37 1.09
C PRO A 260 10.94 10.93 1.54
N MET A 261 10.56 10.04 0.62
CA MET A 261 10.24 8.64 0.90
C MET A 261 11.48 7.72 0.93
N ALA A 262 12.69 8.21 0.63
CA ALA A 262 13.91 7.40 0.66
C ALA A 262 14.09 6.56 1.95
N PRO A 263 13.70 7.03 3.16
CA PRO A 263 13.80 6.22 4.38
C PRO A 263 12.98 4.93 4.36
N ILE A 264 11.92 4.82 3.56
CA ILE A 264 11.08 3.60 3.52
C ILE A 264 11.86 2.36 3.10
N TYR A 265 12.91 2.53 2.28
CA TYR A 265 13.75 1.43 1.78
C TYR A 265 15.02 1.19 2.62
N ARG A 266 15.25 1.97 3.68
CA ARG A 266 16.40 1.79 4.60
C ARG A 266 16.11 0.80 5.73
N GLN A 267 15.06 -0.01 5.58
CA GLN A 267 14.59 -0.93 6.61
C GLN A 267 15.30 -2.29 6.48
N THR A 268 15.40 -3.02 7.58
CA THR A 268 16.02 -4.35 7.61
C THR A 268 15.29 -5.38 6.74
N VAL A 269 13.97 -5.23 6.61
CA VAL A 269 13.14 -6.08 5.75
C VAL A 269 12.79 -5.29 4.49
N VAL A 270 13.42 -5.68 3.39
CA VAL A 270 13.21 -5.09 2.06
C VAL A 270 11.85 -5.51 1.51
N ALA A 271 11.10 -4.55 0.98
CA ALA A 271 9.85 -4.83 0.28
C ALA A 271 10.14 -5.58 -1.03
N LYS A 272 9.30 -6.54 -1.39
CA LYS A 272 9.43 -7.30 -2.63
C LYS A 272 8.41 -6.78 -3.65
N PRO A 273 8.84 -6.43 -4.87
CA PRO A 273 7.93 -5.98 -5.90
C PRO A 273 7.13 -7.17 -6.46
N PHE A 274 5.88 -6.92 -6.79
CA PHE A 274 4.95 -7.93 -7.28
C PHE A 274 3.99 -7.36 -8.32
N ALA A 275 3.41 -8.25 -9.11
CA ALA A 275 2.25 -7.95 -9.94
C ALA A 275 1.36 -9.18 -10.11
N ALA A 276 0.07 -8.97 -10.33
CA ALA A 276 -0.91 -10.04 -10.56
C ALA A 276 -2.11 -9.52 -11.35
N PRO A 277 -2.78 -10.35 -12.16
CA PRO A 277 -4.11 -10.05 -12.65
C PRO A 277 -5.11 -9.98 -11.48
N VAL A 278 -6.18 -9.21 -11.64
CA VAL A 278 -7.33 -9.27 -10.73
C VAL A 278 -7.98 -10.66 -10.83
N PRO A 279 -8.22 -11.37 -9.71
CA PRO A 279 -8.81 -12.71 -9.73
C PRO A 279 -10.20 -12.71 -10.38
N ALA A 280 -10.46 -13.69 -11.24
CA ALA A 280 -11.78 -13.83 -11.90
C ALA A 280 -12.89 -14.16 -10.89
N ASP A 281 -12.55 -14.82 -9.78
CA ASP A 281 -13.44 -15.19 -8.69
C ASP A 281 -13.36 -14.23 -7.50
N ILE A 282 -12.92 -12.97 -7.70
CA ILE A 282 -12.80 -11.96 -6.64
C ILE A 282 -14.11 -11.75 -5.86
N SER A 283 -15.27 -11.98 -6.49
CA SER A 283 -16.57 -11.96 -5.82
C SER A 283 -16.67 -12.98 -4.69
N TRP A 284 -16.12 -14.18 -4.87
CA TRP A 284 -16.13 -15.22 -3.82
C TRP A 284 -15.31 -14.77 -2.60
N TYR A 285 -14.11 -14.24 -2.84
CA TYR A 285 -13.26 -13.72 -1.76
C TYR A 285 -13.94 -12.55 -1.02
N ARG A 286 -14.58 -11.65 -1.77
CA ARG A 286 -15.38 -10.55 -1.23
C ARG A 286 -16.51 -11.07 -0.34
N ASP A 287 -17.27 -12.06 -0.81
CA ASP A 287 -18.42 -12.62 -0.10
C ASP A 287 -18.00 -13.28 1.21
N VAL A 288 -16.88 -14.02 1.25
CA VAL A 288 -16.35 -14.63 2.48
C VAL A 288 -15.92 -13.58 3.50
N VAL A 289 -15.21 -12.52 3.06
CA VAL A 289 -14.79 -11.45 3.98
C VAL A 289 -16.02 -10.69 4.51
N ARG A 290 -17.00 -10.41 3.64
CA ARG A 290 -18.25 -9.77 4.03
C ARG A 290 -19.05 -10.63 5.02
N SER A 291 -19.22 -11.92 4.76
CA SER A 291 -19.98 -12.80 5.65
C SER A 291 -19.35 -12.95 7.04
N TYR A 292 -18.02 -12.88 7.11
CA TYR A 292 -17.30 -12.82 8.37
C TYR A 292 -17.53 -11.50 9.10
N LEU A 293 -17.36 -10.37 8.41
CA LEU A 293 -17.55 -9.06 9.01
C LEU A 293 -19.00 -8.86 9.47
N ASP A 294 -19.96 -9.40 8.72
CA ASP A 294 -21.38 -9.31 9.02
C ASP A 294 -21.84 -10.31 10.10
N GLY A 295 -21.00 -11.28 10.46
CA GLY A 295 -21.36 -12.36 11.39
C GLY A 295 -22.43 -13.32 10.84
N THR A 296 -22.60 -13.39 9.51
CA THR A 296 -23.61 -14.21 8.84
C THR A 296 -23.10 -15.59 8.43
N SER A 297 -21.79 -15.82 8.53
CA SER A 297 -21.17 -17.13 8.29
C SER A 297 -20.81 -17.86 9.59
N ASP A 298 -20.66 -19.18 9.51
CA ASP A 298 -20.14 -20.01 10.60
C ASP A 298 -18.66 -19.72 10.93
N LEU A 299 -18.03 -18.75 10.27
CA LEU A 299 -16.66 -18.32 10.50
C LEU A 299 -16.59 -17.48 11.77
N ALA A 300 -16.53 -18.16 12.92
CA ALA A 300 -16.47 -17.51 14.23
C ALA A 300 -15.16 -16.75 14.53
N SER A 301 -14.15 -16.79 13.66
CA SER A 301 -12.85 -16.14 13.89
C SER A 301 -12.12 -15.77 12.59
N TRP A 302 -11.19 -14.81 12.67
CA TRP A 302 -10.34 -14.45 11.53
C TRP A 302 -9.43 -15.61 11.09
N GLN A 303 -9.06 -16.51 12.00
CA GLN A 303 -8.32 -17.72 11.66
C GLN A 303 -9.17 -18.65 10.78
N ALA A 304 -10.48 -18.77 11.06
CA ALA A 304 -11.40 -19.54 10.23
C ALA A 304 -11.55 -18.92 8.83
N VAL A 305 -11.61 -17.58 8.74
CA VAL A 305 -11.58 -16.86 7.46
C VAL A 305 -10.32 -17.20 6.69
N ILE A 306 -9.14 -17.02 7.29
CA ILE A 306 -7.86 -17.31 6.63
C ILE A 306 -7.80 -18.75 6.14
N THR A 307 -8.26 -19.70 6.96
CA THR A 307 -8.28 -21.13 6.60
C THR A 307 -9.17 -21.37 5.39
N THR A 308 -10.37 -20.79 5.38
CA THR A 308 -11.35 -20.90 4.29
C THR A 308 -10.80 -20.30 3.00
N LEU A 309 -10.21 -19.11 3.08
CA LEU A 309 -9.57 -18.42 1.96
C LEU A 309 -8.39 -19.22 1.39
N ALA A 310 -7.53 -19.75 2.26
CA ALA A 310 -6.38 -20.56 1.86
C ALA A 310 -6.82 -21.89 1.20
N ALA A 311 -7.85 -22.54 1.74
CA ALA A 311 -8.40 -23.78 1.19
C ALA A 311 -9.02 -23.57 -0.20
N HIS A 312 -9.75 -22.47 -0.41
CA HIS A 312 -10.29 -22.14 -1.73
C HIS A 312 -9.18 -21.89 -2.74
N ARG A 313 -8.18 -21.08 -2.38
CA ARG A 313 -7.00 -20.87 -3.23
C ARG A 313 -6.29 -22.18 -3.59
N GLY A 314 -6.19 -23.12 -2.67
CA GLY A 314 -5.62 -24.45 -2.95
C GLY A 314 -6.41 -25.26 -3.97
N ARG A 315 -7.74 -25.08 -4.04
CA ARG A 315 -8.63 -25.76 -4.99
C ARG A 315 -8.64 -25.07 -6.36
N THR A 316 -8.61 -23.75 -6.39
CA THR A 316 -8.62 -22.97 -7.64
C THR A 316 -7.23 -22.79 -8.23
N GLY A 317 -6.17 -22.94 -7.43
CA GLY A 317 -4.78 -22.68 -7.80
C GLY A 317 -3.94 -23.93 -8.08
N HIS A 318 -4.16 -24.59 -9.22
CA HIS A 318 -3.08 -25.15 -10.07
C HIS A 318 -3.60 -25.47 -11.49
N ARG A 319 -3.79 -24.44 -12.32
CA ARG A 319 -3.68 -24.61 -13.77
C ARG A 319 -2.70 -23.58 -14.30
N PRO A 320 -1.42 -23.95 -14.52
CA PRO A 320 -0.54 -23.09 -15.28
C PRO A 320 -1.18 -22.85 -16.65
N ASP A 321 -1.37 -21.59 -16.99
CA ASP A 321 -1.76 -21.18 -18.33
C ASP A 321 -0.71 -21.73 -19.34
N PRO A 322 -1.11 -22.54 -20.35
CA PRO A 322 -0.18 -23.19 -21.28
C PRO A 322 0.60 -22.23 -22.19
N ALA A 323 0.50 -20.91 -22.04
CA ALA A 323 1.31 -19.95 -22.78
C ALA A 323 2.83 -19.96 -22.44
N ARG A 324 3.30 -20.83 -21.54
CA ARG A 324 4.73 -21.11 -21.34
C ARG A 324 5.22 -22.18 -22.30
N GLY A 325 5.41 -21.80 -23.55
CA GLY A 325 6.00 -22.65 -24.59
C GLY A 325 6.49 -21.84 -25.78
N GLY A 326 7.43 -20.92 -25.57
CA GLY A 326 7.97 -20.06 -26.62
C GLY A 326 9.47 -19.85 -26.46
N THR A 327 10.23 -20.86 -26.91
CA THR A 327 11.62 -20.87 -27.38
C THR A 327 12.55 -19.72 -26.97
N ARG A 328 13.58 -20.08 -26.18
CA ARG A 328 14.92 -19.49 -26.33
C ARG A 328 15.38 -19.66 -27.78
N ARG A 329 15.63 -18.55 -28.47
CA ARG A 329 16.72 -18.38 -29.42
C ARG A 329 17.31 -17.01 -29.19
#